data_AF-A0A3L7BZJ8-F1
#
_entry.id   AF-A0A3L7BZJ8-F1
#
_cell.length_a   1.000
_cell.length_b   1.000
_cell.length_c   1.000
_cell.angle_alpha   90.00
_cell.angle_beta   90.00
_cell.angle_gamma   90.00
#
_symmetry.space_group_name_H-M   'P 1'
#
loop_
_entity.id
_entity.type
_entity.pdbx_description
1 polymer ?
#
loop_
_entity_poly.entity_id
_entity_poly.type
_entity_poly.pdbx_seq_one_letter_code
_entity_poly.pdbx_strand_id
1 'polypeptide(L)'
;MSEETWLSARLIPTSGINGAEEQERRATSAVLAVMSAVREFGRVLTQSVGAPAGTVQTFIEVPFKLGNQQLFPDGLIRVSRGQRQWTALVEVKTGSNQLQTEQLEAYLDVAREHGFDALITISNEIAAMAGQHPTVIDRRKLKKVTLFHLPWTEILTQAVIQKEYRGVADPDQAWILGELIRYLEHPRSGAMEFSDMGPAWVPVREAVAAGTLRATDGSAHAIAGRFDALLRYACLRLGRRLGTEVTPALSRRDLADPASRTQSLVGQLTSTGTLTGGIKIPGSIGPLHITADLRAGQVTCHVDIDAPRTGKSTTRINWLVRQLKDAPDTTRIEAFAMHARGGTADLLRAVREDPAILIGDPGRELRAFRIARSTTAGTKRGSGRGAFIDSVLNAVDDFYEQVIQNLKPWMPAPPRLRSPEDVQPVQPVAASLVSTAISSQDSPEFTVPGMQEIADGQHGPPSET
;
A
#
# COMPACT_ATOMS: atom_id res chain seq x y z
N MET A 1 -10.96 -40.77 -9.00
CA MET A 1 -11.25 -40.52 -10.43
C MET A 1 -9.92 -40.23 -11.10
N SER A 2 -9.61 -40.82 -12.25
CA SER A 2 -8.37 -40.50 -12.97
C SER A 2 -8.42 -39.05 -13.45
N GLU A 3 -7.27 -38.35 -13.42
CA GLU A 3 -7.13 -36.94 -13.86
C GLU A 3 -7.38 -36.72 -15.36
N GLU A 4 -7.57 -37.81 -16.12
CA GLU A 4 -7.76 -37.83 -17.58
C GLU A 4 -8.99 -37.05 -18.07
N THR A 5 -9.89 -36.63 -17.17
CA THR A 5 -11.12 -35.91 -17.52
C THR A 5 -11.04 -34.39 -17.35
N TRP A 6 -9.93 -33.83 -16.83
CA TRP A 6 -9.85 -32.39 -16.57
C TRP A 6 -9.43 -31.60 -17.81
N LEU A 7 -10.17 -30.55 -18.13
CA LEU A 7 -9.88 -29.68 -19.26
C LEU A 7 -8.88 -28.61 -18.85
N SER A 8 -7.76 -28.49 -19.57
CA SER A 8 -6.82 -27.37 -19.35
C SER A 8 -7.49 -26.03 -19.65
N ALA A 9 -7.19 -25.03 -18.82
CA ALA A 9 -7.65 -23.66 -19.05
C ALA A 9 -7.12 -23.11 -20.39
N ARG A 10 -7.92 -22.30 -21.07
CA ARG A 10 -7.62 -21.76 -22.41
C ARG A 10 -7.63 -20.24 -22.43
N LEU A 11 -6.65 -19.64 -23.12
CA LEU A 11 -6.63 -18.20 -23.40
C LEU A 11 -7.85 -17.75 -24.22
N ILE A 12 -8.26 -18.58 -25.17
CA ILE A 12 -9.44 -18.38 -26.01
C ILE A 12 -10.46 -19.48 -25.68
N PRO A 13 -11.34 -19.26 -24.69
CA PRO A 13 -12.37 -20.23 -24.33
C PRO A 13 -13.44 -20.35 -25.42
N THR A 14 -14.02 -21.54 -25.55
CA THR A 14 -15.11 -21.83 -26.50
C THR A 14 -16.50 -21.72 -25.88
N SER A 15 -16.60 -21.22 -24.64
CA SER A 15 -17.90 -20.90 -24.03
C SER A 15 -18.60 -19.80 -24.84
N GLY A 16 -19.93 -19.75 -24.78
CA GLY A 16 -20.70 -18.73 -25.46
C GLY A 16 -20.30 -17.31 -25.02
N ILE A 17 -20.85 -16.29 -25.67
CA ILE A 17 -20.55 -14.87 -25.42
C ILE A 17 -21.65 -14.11 -24.64
N ASN A 18 -22.76 -14.77 -24.33
CA ASN A 18 -23.99 -14.18 -23.82
C ASN A 18 -24.34 -14.67 -22.40
N GLY A 19 -24.46 -13.73 -21.46
CA GLY A 19 -24.93 -14.01 -20.10
C GLY A 19 -23.82 -14.10 -19.06
N ALA A 20 -24.24 -14.05 -17.79
CA ALA A 20 -23.33 -13.96 -16.65
C ALA A 20 -22.50 -15.23 -16.43
N GLU A 21 -23.12 -16.41 -16.53
CA GLU A 21 -22.41 -17.69 -16.35
C GLU A 21 -21.33 -17.91 -17.43
N GLU A 22 -21.62 -17.55 -18.68
CA GLU A 22 -20.63 -17.63 -19.75
C GLU A 22 -19.50 -16.60 -19.56
N GLN A 23 -19.82 -15.40 -19.06
CA GLN A 23 -18.81 -14.39 -18.69
C GLN A 23 -17.89 -14.90 -17.58
N GLU A 24 -18.44 -15.53 -16.54
CA GLU A 24 -17.68 -16.17 -15.47
C GLU A 24 -16.72 -17.22 -16.03
N ARG A 25 -17.22 -18.18 -16.83
CA ARG A 25 -16.38 -19.21 -17.47
C ARG A 25 -15.26 -18.62 -18.34
N ARG A 26 -15.56 -17.57 -19.11
CA ARG A 26 -14.54 -16.89 -19.96
C ARG A 26 -13.46 -16.24 -19.09
N ALA A 27 -13.86 -15.51 -18.06
CA ALA A 27 -12.93 -14.82 -17.16
C ALA A 27 -12.05 -15.80 -16.38
N THR A 28 -12.65 -16.88 -15.85
CA THR A 28 -11.93 -17.95 -15.17
C THR A 28 -10.89 -18.59 -16.09
N SER A 29 -11.31 -19.03 -17.29
CA SER A 29 -10.42 -19.68 -18.23
C SER A 29 -9.26 -18.78 -18.65
N ALA A 30 -9.52 -17.50 -18.94
CA ALA A 30 -8.51 -16.54 -19.35
C ALA A 30 -7.46 -16.32 -18.25
N VAL A 31 -7.88 -16.04 -17.00
CA VAL A 31 -6.94 -15.86 -15.88
C VAL A 31 -6.11 -17.10 -15.64
N LEU A 32 -6.76 -18.27 -15.53
CA LEU A 32 -6.07 -19.52 -15.26
C LEU A 32 -5.06 -19.86 -16.36
N ALA A 33 -5.43 -19.70 -17.62
CA ALA A 33 -4.52 -19.93 -18.74
C ALA A 33 -3.28 -19.00 -18.68
N VAL A 34 -3.48 -17.71 -18.38
CA VAL A 34 -2.37 -16.75 -18.26
C VAL A 34 -1.51 -17.03 -17.03
N MET A 35 -2.10 -17.48 -15.92
CA MET A 35 -1.34 -17.95 -14.74
C MET A 35 -0.42 -19.12 -15.09
N SER A 36 -0.87 -20.04 -15.94
CA SER A 36 -0.04 -21.16 -16.40
C SER A 36 1.00 -20.74 -17.44
N ALA A 37 0.66 -19.80 -18.33
CA ALA A 37 1.50 -19.40 -19.45
C ALA A 37 2.58 -18.36 -19.09
N VAL A 38 2.27 -17.44 -18.18
CA VAL A 38 3.16 -16.35 -17.75
C VAL A 38 3.74 -16.68 -16.39
N ARG A 39 4.96 -17.20 -16.37
CA ARG A 39 5.58 -17.80 -15.17
C ARG A 39 5.63 -16.85 -13.99
N GLU A 40 6.07 -15.61 -14.22
CA GLU A 40 6.23 -14.59 -13.19
C GLU A 40 4.87 -14.19 -12.59
N PHE A 41 3.84 -14.02 -13.42
CA PHE A 41 2.49 -13.69 -12.97
C PHE A 41 1.83 -14.84 -12.21
N GLY A 42 1.90 -16.06 -12.75
CA GLY A 42 1.43 -17.25 -12.06
C GLY A 42 2.11 -17.44 -10.71
N ARG A 43 3.41 -17.15 -10.62
CA ARG A 43 4.16 -17.19 -9.36
C ARG A 43 3.66 -16.15 -8.36
N VAL A 44 3.42 -14.91 -8.79
CA VAL A 44 2.93 -13.83 -7.91
C VAL A 44 1.59 -14.21 -7.27
N LEU A 45 0.63 -14.71 -8.06
CA LEU A 45 -0.68 -15.09 -7.53
C LEU A 45 -0.65 -16.34 -6.66
N THR A 46 0.10 -17.38 -7.07
CA THR A 46 0.16 -18.63 -6.29
C THR A 46 0.94 -18.45 -4.99
N GLN A 47 1.95 -17.57 -4.96
CA GLN A 47 2.68 -17.26 -3.74
C GLN A 47 1.82 -16.53 -2.70
N SER A 48 0.92 -15.63 -3.11
CA SER A 48 0.06 -14.90 -2.16
C SER A 48 -0.93 -15.80 -1.43
N VAL A 49 -1.25 -16.97 -2.00
CA VAL A 49 -2.11 -18.01 -1.40
C VAL A 49 -1.31 -19.19 -0.83
N GLY A 50 -0.02 -19.00 -0.57
CA GLY A 50 0.81 -19.96 0.17
C GLY A 50 1.38 -21.12 -0.66
N ALA A 51 1.23 -21.12 -1.99
CA ALA A 51 1.77 -22.18 -2.83
C ALA A 51 3.31 -22.12 -2.96
N PRO A 52 3.99 -23.29 -3.06
CA PRO A 52 5.43 -23.35 -3.24
C PRO A 52 5.87 -22.79 -4.61
N ALA A 53 7.15 -22.46 -4.76
CA ALA A 53 7.70 -22.13 -6.08
C ALA A 53 7.77 -23.39 -6.94
N GLY A 54 6.99 -23.46 -8.01
CA GLY A 54 6.90 -24.64 -8.86
C GLY A 54 6.19 -24.36 -10.19
N THR A 55 6.07 -25.39 -11.01
CA THR A 55 5.33 -25.33 -12.28
C THR A 55 3.84 -25.23 -12.00
N VAL A 56 3.21 -24.20 -12.53
CA VAL A 56 1.76 -23.96 -12.41
C VAL A 56 1.05 -24.65 -13.57
N GLN A 57 0.02 -25.44 -13.25
CA GLN A 57 -0.92 -26.03 -14.19
C GLN A 57 -2.34 -25.66 -13.74
N THR A 58 -3.21 -25.37 -14.70
CA THR A 58 -4.57 -24.92 -14.38
C THR A 58 -5.62 -25.60 -15.25
N PHE A 59 -6.75 -25.91 -14.65
CA PHE A 59 -7.86 -26.63 -15.26
C PHE A 59 -9.18 -25.90 -15.01
N ILE A 60 -10.17 -26.14 -15.87
CA ILE A 60 -11.51 -25.55 -15.80
C ILE A 60 -12.58 -26.64 -15.69
N GLU A 61 -13.72 -26.28 -15.11
CA GLU A 61 -14.94 -27.11 -15.02
C GLU A 61 -14.68 -28.53 -14.48
N VAL A 62 -14.12 -28.61 -13.27
CA VAL A 62 -13.56 -29.87 -12.75
C VAL A 62 -14.65 -30.67 -12.02
N PRO A 63 -15.12 -31.83 -12.53
CA PRO A 63 -16.25 -32.54 -11.92
C PRO A 63 -15.84 -33.33 -10.67
N PHE A 64 -16.62 -33.21 -9.61
CA PHE A 64 -16.51 -33.99 -8.38
C PHE A 64 -17.85 -34.57 -7.94
N LYS A 65 -17.82 -35.65 -7.18
CA LYS A 65 -19.00 -36.25 -6.54
C LYS A 65 -18.86 -36.09 -5.04
N LEU A 66 -19.88 -35.52 -4.40
CA LEU A 66 -20.00 -35.42 -2.95
C LEU A 66 -21.31 -36.09 -2.53
N GLY A 67 -21.22 -37.33 -2.02
CA GLY A 67 -22.39 -38.20 -1.84
C GLY A 67 -23.12 -38.42 -3.17
N ASN A 68 -24.38 -38.00 -3.26
CA ASN A 68 -25.21 -38.10 -4.47
C ASN A 68 -25.18 -36.85 -5.36
N GLN A 69 -24.51 -35.78 -4.93
CA GLN A 69 -24.45 -34.52 -5.67
C GLN A 69 -23.21 -34.48 -6.58
N GLN A 70 -23.40 -34.01 -7.81
CA GLN A 70 -22.30 -33.67 -8.71
C GLN A 70 -22.02 -32.17 -8.61
N LEU A 71 -20.76 -31.83 -8.42
CA LEU A 71 -20.27 -30.48 -8.19
C LEU A 71 -19.21 -30.14 -9.24
N PHE A 72 -19.20 -28.88 -9.70
CA PHE A 72 -18.31 -28.39 -10.74
C PHE A 72 -17.67 -27.07 -10.31
N PRO A 73 -16.64 -27.08 -9.45
CA PRO A 73 -15.78 -25.92 -9.27
C PRO A 73 -15.31 -25.35 -10.61
N ASP A 74 -15.30 -24.02 -10.71
CA ASP A 74 -14.96 -23.31 -11.94
C ASP A 74 -13.55 -23.61 -12.43
N GLY A 75 -12.61 -23.89 -11.52
CA GLY A 75 -11.29 -24.34 -11.89
C GLY A 75 -10.49 -25.04 -10.79
N LEU A 76 -9.29 -25.44 -11.17
CA LEU A 76 -8.29 -26.06 -10.29
C LEU A 76 -6.90 -25.55 -10.65
N ILE A 77 -6.13 -25.18 -9.63
CA ILE A 77 -4.71 -24.81 -9.75
C ILE A 77 -3.88 -25.92 -9.12
N ARG A 78 -2.85 -26.37 -9.84
CA ARG A 78 -1.84 -27.30 -9.34
C ARG A 78 -0.46 -26.66 -9.48
N VAL A 79 0.29 -26.66 -8.39
CA VAL A 79 1.68 -26.21 -8.37
C VAL A 79 2.58 -27.39 -8.01
N SER A 80 3.45 -27.80 -8.93
CA SER A 80 4.34 -28.95 -8.76
C SER A 80 5.78 -28.51 -8.52
N ARG A 81 6.40 -29.03 -7.47
CA ARG A 81 7.83 -28.82 -7.16
C ARG A 81 8.48 -30.16 -6.78
N GLY A 82 9.19 -30.76 -7.74
CA GLY A 82 9.73 -32.11 -7.57
C GLY A 82 8.60 -33.11 -7.35
N GLN A 83 8.66 -33.86 -6.25
CA GLN A 83 7.62 -34.85 -5.87
C GLN A 83 6.46 -34.25 -5.06
N ARG A 84 6.52 -32.96 -4.69
CA ARG A 84 5.46 -32.30 -3.92
C ARG A 84 4.52 -31.56 -4.86
N GLN A 85 3.24 -31.65 -4.57
CA GLN A 85 2.19 -30.91 -5.25
C GLN A 85 1.41 -30.10 -4.22
N TRP A 86 1.01 -28.91 -4.63
CA TRP A 86 0.04 -28.08 -3.93
C TRP A 86 -1.15 -27.87 -4.87
N THR A 87 -2.37 -28.04 -4.38
CA THR A 87 -3.59 -28.02 -5.19
C THR A 87 -4.67 -27.14 -4.55
N ALA A 88 -5.36 -26.38 -5.39
CA ALA A 88 -6.45 -25.52 -4.95
C ALA A 88 -7.64 -25.58 -5.91
N LEU A 89 -8.84 -25.69 -5.37
CA LEU A 89 -10.07 -25.42 -6.12
C LEU A 89 -10.25 -23.92 -6.30
N VAL A 90 -10.91 -23.54 -7.39
CA VAL A 90 -11.21 -22.15 -7.72
C VAL A 90 -12.71 -22.00 -7.96
N GLU A 91 -13.32 -21.02 -7.31
CA GLU A 91 -14.69 -20.57 -7.56
C GLU A 91 -14.67 -19.09 -7.91
N VAL A 92 -15.42 -18.71 -8.94
CA VAL A 92 -15.37 -17.38 -9.53
C VAL A 92 -16.77 -16.79 -9.64
N LYS A 93 -16.87 -15.50 -9.32
CA LYS A 93 -18.06 -14.69 -9.56
C LYS A 93 -17.68 -13.42 -10.30
N THR A 94 -18.50 -13.02 -11.27
CA THR A 94 -18.32 -11.77 -12.00
C THR A 94 -19.54 -10.86 -11.84
N GLY A 95 -19.40 -9.60 -12.23
CA GLY A 95 -20.46 -8.60 -12.12
C GLY A 95 -20.91 -8.40 -10.67
N SER A 96 -22.22 -8.45 -10.43
CA SER A 96 -22.83 -8.29 -9.11
C SER A 96 -23.11 -9.61 -8.38
N ASN A 97 -22.67 -10.75 -8.94
CA ASN A 97 -22.93 -12.05 -8.34
C ASN A 97 -22.10 -12.21 -7.05
N GLN A 98 -22.72 -12.81 -6.04
CA GLN A 98 -22.12 -13.01 -4.72
C GLN A 98 -21.70 -14.46 -4.52
N LEU A 99 -20.65 -14.65 -3.72
CA LEU A 99 -20.21 -15.95 -3.27
C LEU A 99 -21.22 -16.55 -2.27
N GLN A 100 -21.72 -17.76 -2.56
CA GLN A 100 -22.74 -18.41 -1.75
C GLN A 100 -22.12 -19.34 -0.68
N THR A 101 -22.57 -19.21 0.57
CA THR A 101 -22.05 -20.01 1.69
C THR A 101 -22.16 -21.50 1.41
N GLU A 102 -23.34 -21.97 0.99
CA GLU A 102 -23.62 -23.40 0.76
C GLU A 102 -22.70 -23.99 -0.32
N GLN A 103 -22.44 -23.22 -1.40
CA GLN A 103 -21.57 -23.63 -2.50
C GLN A 103 -20.12 -23.75 -2.04
N LEU A 104 -19.60 -22.73 -1.35
CA LEU A 104 -18.24 -22.74 -0.83
C LEU A 104 -18.03 -23.85 0.19
N GLU A 105 -19.01 -24.05 1.07
CA GLU A 105 -18.99 -25.10 2.06
C GLU A 105 -19.00 -26.51 1.45
N ALA A 106 -19.69 -26.72 0.34
CA ALA A 106 -19.65 -27.96 -0.42
C ALA A 106 -18.27 -28.18 -1.08
N TYR A 107 -17.67 -27.14 -1.65
CA TYR A 107 -16.33 -27.26 -2.24
C TYR A 107 -15.22 -27.46 -1.20
N LEU A 108 -15.37 -26.90 0.00
CA LEU A 108 -14.47 -27.20 1.12
C LEU A 108 -14.56 -28.68 1.53
N ASP A 109 -15.75 -29.28 1.49
CA ASP A 109 -15.90 -30.71 1.73
C ASP A 109 -15.25 -31.56 0.62
N VAL A 110 -15.44 -31.17 -0.66
CA VAL A 110 -14.74 -31.80 -1.80
C VAL A 110 -13.22 -31.71 -1.65
N ALA A 111 -12.69 -30.51 -1.38
CA ALA A 111 -11.26 -30.29 -1.18
C ALA A 111 -10.73 -31.16 -0.03
N ARG A 112 -11.49 -31.31 1.05
CA ARG A 112 -11.12 -32.18 2.18
C ARG A 112 -11.09 -33.66 1.79
N GLU A 113 -12.08 -34.15 1.05
CA GLU A 113 -12.15 -35.56 0.62
C GLU A 113 -11.04 -35.93 -0.36
N HIS A 114 -10.66 -34.99 -1.23
CA HIS A 114 -9.62 -35.18 -2.23
C HIS A 114 -8.21 -34.78 -1.75
N GLY A 115 -8.08 -34.25 -0.53
CA GLY A 115 -6.79 -33.85 0.05
C GLY A 115 -6.17 -32.61 -0.59
N PHE A 116 -6.99 -31.69 -1.12
CA PHE A 116 -6.52 -30.42 -1.66
C PHE A 116 -6.18 -29.43 -0.55
N ASP A 117 -5.20 -28.57 -0.80
CA ASP A 117 -4.63 -27.65 0.17
C ASP A 117 -5.53 -26.43 0.42
N ALA A 118 -6.23 -25.98 -0.62
CA ALA A 118 -6.99 -24.73 -0.56
C ALA A 118 -8.26 -24.68 -1.44
N LEU A 119 -9.13 -23.74 -1.08
CA LEU A 119 -10.18 -23.19 -1.93
C LEU A 119 -9.90 -21.70 -2.13
N ILE A 120 -9.85 -21.25 -3.37
CA ILE A 120 -9.66 -19.85 -3.74
C ILE A 120 -10.94 -19.34 -4.36
N THR A 121 -11.47 -18.25 -3.81
CA THR A 121 -12.61 -17.54 -4.41
C THR A 121 -12.14 -16.28 -5.11
N ILE A 122 -12.72 -15.97 -6.27
CA ILE A 122 -12.45 -14.75 -7.03
C ILE A 122 -13.78 -14.03 -7.26
N SER A 123 -13.91 -12.79 -6.78
CA SER A 123 -15.11 -11.97 -7.04
C SER A 123 -14.81 -10.48 -7.01
N ASN A 124 -15.82 -9.63 -7.24
CA ASN A 124 -15.71 -8.18 -7.07
C ASN A 124 -15.88 -7.73 -5.61
N GLU A 125 -16.07 -8.67 -4.68
CA GLU A 125 -16.13 -8.36 -3.26
C GLU A 125 -14.73 -8.02 -2.77
N ILE A 126 -14.62 -6.97 -1.95
CA ILE A 126 -13.35 -6.58 -1.33
C ILE A 126 -13.54 -6.70 0.16
N ALA A 127 -12.89 -7.68 0.77
CA ALA A 127 -12.90 -7.81 2.21
C ALA A 127 -12.17 -6.60 2.84
N ALA A 128 -12.74 -6.07 3.91
CA ALA A 128 -12.22 -4.94 4.67
C ALA A 128 -10.74 -5.11 5.08
N MET A 129 -10.31 -6.35 5.30
CA MET A 129 -8.94 -6.69 5.66
C MET A 129 -8.37 -7.81 4.79
N ALA A 130 -7.06 -7.77 4.55
CA ALA A 130 -6.35 -8.85 3.90
C ALA A 130 -6.46 -10.15 4.73
N GLY A 131 -6.71 -11.28 4.07
CA GLY A 131 -6.90 -12.58 4.71
C GLY A 131 -8.30 -12.83 5.30
N GLN A 132 -9.20 -11.83 5.31
CA GLN A 132 -10.62 -12.09 5.57
C GLN A 132 -11.35 -12.52 4.29
N HIS A 133 -12.27 -13.46 4.45
CA HIS A 133 -13.17 -13.89 3.40
C HIS A 133 -14.49 -13.09 3.47
N PRO A 134 -15.05 -12.60 2.35
CA PRO A 134 -16.28 -11.81 2.35
C PRO A 134 -17.53 -12.61 2.77
N THR A 135 -17.53 -13.92 2.49
CA THR A 135 -18.61 -14.84 2.88
C THR A 135 -18.31 -15.47 4.24
N VAL A 136 -19.34 -15.54 5.10
CA VAL A 136 -19.28 -16.26 6.38
C VAL A 136 -19.37 -17.76 6.12
N ILE A 137 -18.45 -18.52 6.72
CA ILE A 137 -18.29 -19.97 6.55
C ILE A 137 -18.15 -20.63 7.93
N ASP A 138 -18.67 -21.84 8.10
CA ASP A 138 -18.38 -22.64 9.29
C ASP A 138 -16.87 -22.92 9.42
N ARG A 139 -16.26 -22.35 10.47
CA ARG A 139 -14.84 -22.51 10.80
C ARG A 139 -14.41 -23.97 10.94
N ARG A 140 -15.32 -24.90 11.24
CA ARG A 140 -15.02 -26.34 11.32
C ARG A 140 -14.58 -26.90 9.97
N LYS A 141 -15.09 -26.36 8.85
CA LYS A 141 -14.72 -26.77 7.49
C LYS A 141 -13.31 -26.30 7.08
N LEU A 142 -12.76 -25.30 7.76
CA LEU A 142 -11.45 -24.69 7.48
C LEU A 142 -10.26 -25.40 8.16
N LYS A 143 -10.50 -26.52 8.87
CA LYS A 143 -9.44 -27.21 9.64
C LYS A 143 -8.36 -27.86 8.78
N LYS A 144 -8.72 -28.35 7.59
CA LYS A 144 -7.82 -29.10 6.69
C LYS A 144 -7.53 -28.36 5.37
N VAL A 145 -8.42 -27.45 4.99
CA VAL A 145 -8.37 -26.72 3.72
C VAL A 145 -8.34 -25.25 4.04
N THR A 146 -7.40 -24.52 3.45
CA THR A 146 -7.31 -23.07 3.64
C THR A 146 -8.23 -22.35 2.65
N LEU A 147 -9.02 -21.39 3.13
CA LEU A 147 -9.90 -20.60 2.28
C LEU A 147 -9.25 -19.23 2.01
N PHE A 148 -9.07 -18.91 0.72
CA PHE A 148 -8.56 -17.63 0.26
C PHE A 148 -9.60 -16.88 -0.57
N HIS A 149 -9.49 -15.56 -0.56
CA HIS A 149 -10.27 -14.70 -1.44
C HIS A 149 -9.36 -13.72 -2.16
N LEU A 150 -9.43 -13.72 -3.50
CA LEU A 150 -8.68 -12.83 -4.37
C LEU A 150 -9.67 -11.96 -5.16
N PRO A 151 -9.84 -10.68 -4.78
CA PRO A 151 -10.67 -9.77 -5.55
C PRO A 151 -10.14 -9.62 -6.97
N TRP A 152 -11.03 -9.48 -7.96
CA TRP A 152 -10.65 -9.23 -9.36
C TRP A 152 -9.70 -8.03 -9.49
N THR A 153 -9.94 -6.97 -8.72
CA THR A 153 -9.09 -5.79 -8.69
C THR A 153 -7.67 -6.07 -8.17
N GLU A 154 -7.50 -7.05 -7.29
CA GLU A 154 -6.19 -7.47 -6.78
C GLU A 154 -5.42 -8.24 -7.85
N ILE A 155 -6.09 -9.16 -8.55
CA ILE A 155 -5.52 -9.89 -9.70
C ILE A 155 -5.05 -8.91 -10.78
N LEU A 156 -5.90 -7.95 -11.16
CA LEU A 156 -5.56 -6.91 -12.12
C LEU A 156 -4.37 -6.06 -11.64
N THR A 157 -4.36 -5.68 -10.37
CA THR A 157 -3.27 -4.89 -9.78
C THR A 157 -1.94 -5.65 -9.83
N GLN A 158 -1.93 -6.95 -9.48
CA GLN A 158 -0.73 -7.78 -9.58
C GLN A 158 -0.29 -7.96 -11.04
N ALA A 159 -1.22 -8.11 -11.99
CA ALA A 159 -0.90 -8.21 -13.40
C ALA A 159 -0.20 -6.94 -13.92
N VAL A 160 -0.75 -5.76 -13.62
CA VAL A 160 -0.18 -4.47 -14.04
C VAL A 160 1.17 -4.22 -13.37
N ILE A 161 1.28 -4.47 -12.06
CA ILE A 161 2.57 -4.33 -11.34
C ILE A 161 3.62 -5.26 -11.94
N GLN A 162 3.25 -6.51 -12.23
CA GLN A 162 4.16 -7.49 -12.81
C GLN A 162 4.63 -7.06 -14.21
N LYS A 163 3.71 -6.60 -15.07
CA LYS A 163 4.04 -6.21 -16.44
C LYS A 163 4.84 -4.91 -16.52
N GLU A 164 4.40 -3.87 -15.83
CA GLU A 164 4.92 -2.51 -16.03
C GLU A 164 6.15 -2.19 -15.16
N TYR A 165 6.31 -2.83 -13.99
CA TYR A 165 7.34 -2.46 -13.02
C TYR A 165 8.33 -3.58 -12.70
N ARG A 166 7.84 -4.82 -12.51
CA ARG A 166 8.73 -5.96 -12.22
C ARG A 166 9.31 -6.58 -13.50
N GLY A 167 8.60 -6.47 -14.61
CA GLY A 167 8.95 -7.03 -15.90
C GLY A 167 8.60 -8.51 -16.03
N VAL A 168 8.51 -8.97 -17.28
CA VAL A 168 8.39 -10.39 -17.66
C VAL A 168 9.54 -10.66 -18.63
N ALA A 169 10.30 -11.73 -18.37
CA ALA A 169 11.54 -11.98 -19.11
C ALA A 169 11.30 -12.32 -20.59
N ASP A 170 10.22 -13.06 -20.86
CA ASP A 170 9.83 -13.46 -22.19
C ASP A 170 8.87 -12.41 -22.81
N PRO A 171 9.20 -11.84 -23.98
CA PRO A 171 8.36 -10.81 -24.62
C PRO A 171 6.96 -11.28 -25.01
N ASP A 172 6.79 -12.55 -25.39
CA ASP A 172 5.50 -13.11 -25.77
C ASP A 172 4.63 -13.32 -24.52
N GLN A 173 5.21 -13.78 -23.42
CA GLN A 173 4.53 -13.84 -22.12
C GLN A 173 4.14 -12.43 -21.62
N ALA A 174 5.01 -11.44 -21.82
CA ALA A 174 4.72 -10.05 -21.47
C ALA A 174 3.54 -9.50 -22.28
N TRP A 175 3.48 -9.84 -23.58
CA TRP A 175 2.37 -9.50 -24.46
C TRP A 175 1.07 -10.19 -24.02
N ILE A 176 1.09 -11.50 -23.74
CA ILE A 176 -0.06 -12.26 -23.22
C ILE A 176 -0.61 -11.64 -21.93
N LEU A 177 0.28 -11.27 -20.99
CA LEU A 177 -0.14 -10.60 -19.76
C LEU A 177 -0.79 -9.24 -20.04
N GLY A 178 -0.29 -8.50 -21.03
CA GLY A 178 -0.90 -7.27 -21.52
C GLY A 178 -2.31 -7.46 -22.08
N GLU A 179 -2.54 -8.54 -22.82
CA GLU A 179 -3.88 -8.89 -23.32
C GLU A 179 -4.84 -9.24 -22.18
N LEU A 180 -4.37 -9.95 -21.14
CA LEU A 180 -5.18 -10.20 -19.95
C LEU A 180 -5.57 -8.91 -19.24
N ILE A 181 -4.62 -7.98 -19.05
CA ILE A 181 -4.89 -6.67 -18.43
C ILE A 181 -5.98 -5.96 -19.22
N ARG A 182 -5.84 -5.86 -20.56
CA ARG A 182 -6.85 -5.21 -21.41
C ARG A 182 -8.20 -5.90 -21.33
N TYR A 183 -8.22 -7.23 -21.27
CA TYR A 183 -9.45 -8.00 -21.07
C TYR A 183 -10.12 -7.64 -19.74
N LEU A 184 -9.38 -7.69 -18.62
CA LEU A 184 -9.94 -7.44 -17.28
C LEU A 184 -10.42 -6.00 -17.12
N GLU A 185 -9.72 -5.02 -17.67
CA GLU A 185 -10.11 -3.59 -17.64
C GLU A 185 -11.37 -3.30 -18.48
N HIS A 186 -11.69 -4.14 -19.44
CA HIS A 186 -12.85 -3.93 -20.29
C HIS A 186 -14.16 -4.14 -19.48
N PRO A 187 -15.14 -3.21 -19.50
CA PRO A 187 -16.36 -3.32 -18.67
C PRO A 187 -17.17 -4.62 -18.87
N ARG A 188 -17.05 -5.25 -20.05
CA ARG A 188 -17.68 -6.55 -20.35
C ARG A 188 -16.91 -7.77 -19.82
N SER A 189 -15.81 -7.60 -19.11
CA SER A 189 -15.14 -8.70 -18.40
C SER A 189 -15.93 -9.16 -17.19
N GLY A 190 -16.70 -8.25 -16.59
CA GLY A 190 -17.35 -8.47 -15.30
C GLY A 190 -16.39 -8.42 -14.11
N ALA A 191 -15.08 -8.22 -14.33
CA ALA A 191 -14.08 -7.89 -13.33
C ALA A 191 -14.15 -6.39 -13.01
N MET A 192 -15.22 -6.01 -12.32
CA MET A 192 -15.57 -4.61 -12.06
C MET A 192 -14.75 -4.02 -10.91
N GLU A 193 -14.56 -2.71 -10.95
CA GLU A 193 -14.00 -1.96 -9.84
C GLU A 193 -14.99 -1.79 -8.68
N PHE A 194 -14.49 -1.42 -7.50
CA PHE A 194 -15.33 -1.06 -6.36
C PHE A 194 -16.18 0.17 -6.71
N SER A 195 -17.47 -0.04 -6.96
CA SER A 195 -18.34 0.94 -7.60
C SER A 195 -19.59 1.30 -6.79
N ASP A 196 -19.80 0.69 -5.62
CA ASP A 196 -21.03 0.85 -4.85
C ASP A 196 -20.81 0.75 -3.32
N MET A 197 -21.32 1.73 -2.57
CA MET A 197 -21.26 1.76 -1.09
C MET A 197 -22.31 0.87 -0.39
N GLY A 198 -23.14 0.16 -1.13
CA GLY A 198 -24.22 -0.67 -0.65
C GLY A 198 -25.56 0.06 -0.52
N PRO A 199 -26.69 -0.68 -0.45
CA PRO A 199 -28.03 -0.09 -0.35
C PRO A 199 -28.26 0.70 0.93
N ALA A 200 -27.49 0.40 1.99
CA ALA A 200 -27.54 1.11 3.27
C ALA A 200 -26.95 2.53 3.21
N TRP A 201 -26.24 2.90 2.13
CA TRP A 201 -25.47 4.16 2.08
C TRP A 201 -26.34 5.40 2.26
N VAL A 202 -27.41 5.50 1.46
CA VAL A 202 -28.29 6.68 1.47
C VAL A 202 -29.02 6.80 2.82
N PRO A 203 -29.68 5.75 3.36
CA PRO A 203 -30.31 5.81 4.67
C PRO A 203 -29.34 6.16 5.81
N VAL A 204 -28.14 5.57 5.83
CA VAL A 204 -27.15 5.84 6.89
C VAL A 204 -26.67 7.27 6.83
N ARG A 205 -26.34 7.79 5.64
CA ARG A 205 -25.95 9.20 5.47
C ARG A 205 -27.03 10.16 5.96
N GLU A 206 -28.28 9.90 5.62
CA GLU A 206 -29.43 10.72 6.06
C GLU A 206 -29.61 10.66 7.58
N ALA A 207 -29.49 9.48 8.18
CA ALA A 207 -29.53 9.31 9.62
C ALA A 207 -28.36 10.00 10.34
N VAL A 208 -27.16 10.02 9.75
CA VAL A 208 -26.00 10.76 10.28
C VAL A 208 -26.24 12.27 10.25
N ALA A 209 -26.78 12.77 9.14
CA ALA A 209 -27.13 14.19 8.98
C ALA A 209 -28.25 14.61 9.94
N ALA A 210 -29.25 13.76 10.16
CA ALA A 210 -30.33 14.00 11.11
C ALA A 210 -29.94 13.75 12.59
N GLY A 211 -28.78 13.16 12.86
CA GLY A 211 -28.35 12.80 14.21
C GLY A 211 -29.13 11.63 14.83
N THR A 212 -29.72 10.77 14.00
CA THR A 212 -30.59 9.66 14.43
C THR A 212 -29.97 8.28 14.35
N LEU A 213 -28.79 8.14 13.70
CA LEU A 213 -28.09 6.86 13.56
C LEU A 213 -27.66 6.30 14.92
N ARG A 214 -27.95 5.01 15.19
CA ARG A 214 -27.55 4.32 16.42
C ARG A 214 -26.50 3.27 16.14
N ALA A 215 -25.65 3.00 17.13
CA ALA A 215 -24.60 1.98 17.01
C ALA A 215 -25.15 0.54 16.87
N THR A 216 -26.39 0.31 17.31
CA THR A 216 -27.10 -0.96 17.17
C THR A 216 -27.62 -1.21 15.76
N ASP A 217 -27.60 -0.21 14.88
CA ASP A 217 -28.13 -0.34 13.53
C ASP A 217 -27.18 -1.19 12.67
N GLY A 218 -27.66 -2.32 12.16
CA GLY A 218 -26.86 -3.20 11.28
C GLY A 218 -26.38 -2.50 10.00
N SER A 219 -27.11 -1.47 9.56
CA SER A 219 -26.73 -0.63 8.42
C SER A 219 -25.43 0.16 8.68
N ALA A 220 -25.15 0.58 9.92
CA ALA A 220 -23.91 1.24 10.27
C ALA A 220 -22.70 0.31 10.11
N HIS A 221 -22.84 -0.95 10.51
CA HIS A 221 -21.80 -1.99 10.35
C HIS A 221 -21.52 -2.26 8.88
N ALA A 222 -22.57 -2.33 8.04
CA ALA A 222 -22.42 -2.50 6.60
C ALA A 222 -21.62 -1.36 5.95
N ILE A 223 -21.89 -0.11 6.34
CA ILE A 223 -21.17 1.07 5.81
C ILE A 223 -19.73 1.13 6.33
N ALA A 224 -19.49 0.79 7.60
CA ALA A 224 -18.13 0.68 8.13
C ALA A 224 -17.30 -0.35 7.34
N GLY A 225 -17.84 -1.55 7.08
CA GLY A 225 -17.17 -2.57 6.27
C GLY A 225 -16.93 -2.12 4.83
N ARG A 226 -17.90 -1.44 4.20
CA ARG A 226 -17.74 -0.88 2.85
C ARG A 226 -16.70 0.24 2.79
N PHE A 227 -16.56 1.03 3.84
CA PHE A 227 -15.52 2.05 3.93
C PHE A 227 -14.11 1.44 4.02
N ASP A 228 -13.91 0.42 4.85
CA ASP A 228 -12.62 -0.29 4.87
C ASP A 228 -12.32 -0.98 3.53
N ALA A 229 -13.33 -1.55 2.86
CA ALA A 229 -13.20 -2.09 1.50
C ALA A 229 -12.79 -1.00 0.49
N LEU A 230 -13.36 0.21 0.59
CA LEU A 230 -12.99 1.37 -0.22
C LEU A 230 -11.53 1.79 0.04
N LEU A 231 -11.07 1.78 1.29
CA LEU A 231 -9.67 2.07 1.64
C LEU A 231 -8.71 1.04 1.04
N ARG A 232 -9.05 -0.25 1.11
CA ARG A 232 -8.26 -1.32 0.47
C ARG A 232 -8.23 -1.13 -1.05
N TYR A 233 -9.37 -0.79 -1.66
CA TYR A 233 -9.42 -0.50 -3.08
C TYR A 233 -8.57 0.72 -3.46
N ALA A 234 -8.59 1.80 -2.68
CA ALA A 234 -7.72 2.96 -2.86
C ALA A 234 -6.23 2.58 -2.78
N CYS A 235 -5.86 1.67 -1.87
CA CYS A 235 -4.51 1.13 -1.78
C CYS A 235 -4.10 0.38 -3.05
N LEU A 236 -4.95 -0.51 -3.56
CA LEU A 236 -4.67 -1.27 -4.78
C LEU A 236 -4.52 -0.34 -6.00
N ARG A 237 -5.43 0.63 -6.14
CA ARG A 237 -5.39 1.63 -7.22
C ARG A 237 -4.11 2.48 -7.14
N LEU A 238 -3.77 3.00 -5.97
CA LEU A 238 -2.56 3.80 -5.79
C LEU A 238 -1.30 2.95 -5.99
N GLY A 239 -1.26 1.74 -5.44
CA GLY A 239 -0.14 0.81 -5.62
C GLY A 239 0.12 0.45 -7.08
N ARG A 240 -0.94 0.28 -7.88
CA ARG A 240 -0.85 0.08 -9.33
C ARG A 240 -0.21 1.27 -10.05
N ARG A 241 -0.54 2.51 -9.65
CA ARG A 241 0.06 3.74 -10.20
C ARG A 241 1.51 3.96 -9.77
N LEU A 242 1.88 3.48 -8.58
CA LEU A 242 3.22 3.66 -8.02
C LEU A 242 4.17 2.50 -8.30
N GLY A 243 3.66 1.35 -8.77
CA GLY A 243 4.46 0.14 -8.97
C GLY A 243 4.95 -0.52 -7.70
N THR A 244 4.36 -0.18 -6.55
CA THR A 244 4.75 -0.72 -5.24
C THR A 244 3.54 -1.18 -4.45
N GLU A 245 3.76 -2.06 -3.48
CA GLU A 245 2.69 -2.52 -2.59
C GLU A 245 2.30 -1.40 -1.61
N VAL A 246 1.04 -0.95 -1.72
CA VAL A 246 0.42 0.03 -0.82
C VAL A 246 -0.64 -0.70 -0.01
N THR A 247 -0.70 -0.45 1.29
CA THR A 247 -1.57 -1.20 2.22
C THR A 247 -2.35 -0.28 3.14
N PRO A 248 -3.53 -0.70 3.66
CA PRO A 248 -4.21 0.03 4.71
C PRO A 248 -3.32 0.21 5.95
N ALA A 249 -3.27 1.41 6.51
CA ALA A 249 -2.55 1.73 7.73
C ALA A 249 -3.33 1.24 8.97
N LEU A 250 -3.38 -0.07 9.16
CA LEU A 250 -4.04 -0.72 10.29
C LEU A 250 -3.05 -0.94 11.44
N SER A 251 -3.50 -0.78 12.68
CA SER A 251 -2.70 -1.12 13.85
C SER A 251 -2.60 -2.65 14.01
N ARG A 252 -1.63 -3.12 14.81
CA ARG A 252 -1.54 -4.56 15.16
C ARG A 252 -2.83 -5.06 15.81
N ARG A 253 -3.52 -4.19 16.58
CA ARG A 253 -4.80 -4.52 17.21
C ARG A 253 -5.90 -4.69 16.18
N ASP A 254 -5.98 -3.80 15.19
CA ASP A 254 -7.01 -3.89 14.15
C ASP A 254 -6.86 -5.16 13.31
N LEU A 255 -5.62 -5.57 13.01
CA LEU A 255 -5.34 -6.81 12.29
C LEU A 255 -5.70 -8.07 13.11
N ALA A 256 -5.50 -8.03 14.42
CA ALA A 256 -5.82 -9.15 15.31
C ALA A 256 -7.31 -9.24 15.65
N ASP A 257 -8.02 -8.10 15.71
CA ASP A 257 -9.44 -8.01 16.00
C ASP A 257 -10.18 -7.07 15.03
N PRO A 258 -10.56 -7.59 13.84
CA PRO A 258 -11.28 -6.83 12.83
C PRO A 258 -12.68 -6.38 13.26
N ALA A 259 -13.32 -7.11 14.17
CA ALA A 259 -14.63 -6.75 14.69
C ALA A 259 -14.53 -5.48 15.55
N SER A 260 -13.50 -5.37 16.38
CA SER A 260 -13.23 -4.14 17.14
C SER A 260 -12.95 -2.94 16.24
N ARG A 261 -12.26 -3.12 15.10
CA ARG A 261 -12.06 -2.06 14.09
C ARG A 261 -13.40 -1.57 13.51
N THR A 262 -14.27 -2.51 13.14
CA THR A 262 -15.60 -2.18 12.60
C THR A 262 -16.44 -1.44 13.64
N GLN A 263 -16.42 -1.89 14.89
CA GLN A 263 -17.12 -1.25 15.99
C GLN A 263 -16.59 0.17 16.27
N SER A 264 -15.28 0.38 16.14
CA SER A 264 -14.66 1.72 16.25
C SER A 264 -15.19 2.67 15.17
N LEU A 265 -15.26 2.22 13.91
CA LEU A 265 -15.85 2.99 12.81
C LEU A 265 -17.32 3.32 13.05
N VAL A 266 -18.12 2.34 13.50
CA VAL A 266 -19.54 2.56 13.85
C VAL A 266 -19.65 3.60 14.98
N GLY A 267 -18.76 3.54 15.97
CA GLY A 267 -18.67 4.54 17.04
C GLY A 267 -18.37 5.94 16.51
N GLN A 268 -17.40 6.09 15.58
CA GLN A 268 -17.09 7.38 14.94
C GLN A 268 -18.26 7.92 14.13
N LEU A 269 -18.90 7.04 13.36
CA LEU A 269 -20.02 7.39 12.48
C LEU A 269 -21.24 7.88 13.28
N THR A 270 -21.52 7.25 14.42
CA THR A 270 -22.66 7.61 15.28
C THR A 270 -22.39 8.84 16.14
N SER A 271 -21.20 8.95 16.73
CA SER A 271 -20.84 10.08 17.59
C SER A 271 -20.54 11.35 16.80
N THR A 272 -19.58 11.28 15.88
CA THR A 272 -19.04 12.43 15.15
C THR A 272 -19.58 12.56 13.74
N GLY A 273 -20.20 11.51 13.18
CA GLY A 273 -20.60 11.51 11.77
C GLY A 273 -19.43 11.27 10.81
N THR A 274 -18.31 10.74 11.31
CA THR A 274 -17.08 10.57 10.53
C THR A 274 -16.68 9.11 10.37
N LEU A 275 -15.96 8.81 9.30
CA LEU A 275 -15.25 7.55 9.08
C LEU A 275 -13.79 7.86 8.82
N THR A 276 -12.89 7.19 9.55
CA THR A 276 -11.45 7.43 9.45
C THR A 276 -10.68 6.18 9.10
N GLY A 277 -9.60 6.35 8.34
CA GLY A 277 -8.62 5.32 8.07
C GLY A 277 -7.33 5.91 7.55
N GLY A 278 -6.40 5.06 7.16
CA GLY A 278 -5.15 5.52 6.58
C GLY A 278 -4.59 4.54 5.58
N ILE A 279 -3.62 5.02 4.80
CA ILE A 279 -2.92 4.28 3.76
C ILE A 279 -1.42 4.38 4.05
N LYS A 280 -0.76 3.24 4.14
CA LYS A 280 0.69 3.12 4.27
C LYS A 280 1.30 2.99 2.89
N ILE A 281 2.16 3.95 2.55
CA ILE A 281 2.84 4.03 1.27
C ILE A 281 4.34 3.80 1.51
N PRO A 282 4.99 2.82 0.86
CA PRO A 282 6.42 2.63 1.00
C PRO A 282 7.20 3.89 0.63
N GLY A 283 8.19 4.26 1.47
CA GLY A 283 9.06 5.41 1.23
C GLY A 283 8.45 6.78 1.54
N SER A 284 7.17 6.90 1.93
CA SER A 284 6.60 8.17 2.37
C SER A 284 7.05 8.56 3.78
N ILE A 285 6.90 9.84 4.12
CA ILE A 285 7.23 10.39 5.45
C ILE A 285 6.33 9.88 6.58
N GLY A 286 5.18 9.30 6.22
CA GLY A 286 4.17 8.80 7.14
C GLY A 286 2.94 8.27 6.38
N PRO A 287 1.97 7.70 7.10
CA PRO A 287 0.71 7.26 6.50
C PRO A 287 -0.14 8.44 6.02
N LEU A 288 -0.80 8.27 4.87
CA LEU A 288 -1.85 9.18 4.39
C LEU A 288 -3.12 8.87 5.17
N HIS A 289 -3.58 9.79 6.01
CA HIS A 289 -4.82 9.65 6.77
C HIS A 289 -6.01 10.23 6.00
N ILE A 290 -7.14 9.55 6.05
CA ILE A 290 -8.38 9.91 5.36
C ILE A 290 -9.49 10.02 6.40
N THR A 291 -10.23 11.12 6.36
CA THR A 291 -11.43 11.36 7.15
C THR A 291 -12.57 11.72 6.22
N ALA A 292 -13.58 10.85 6.14
CA ALA A 292 -14.85 11.18 5.50
C ALA A 292 -15.81 11.70 6.57
N ASP A 293 -16.13 12.99 6.53
CA ASP A 293 -17.11 13.62 7.38
C ASP A 293 -18.44 13.71 6.62
N LEU A 294 -19.40 12.87 7.01
CA LEU A 294 -20.69 12.77 6.34
C LEU A 294 -21.65 13.88 6.78
N ARG A 295 -21.41 14.52 7.92
CA ARG A 295 -22.20 15.70 8.37
C ARG A 295 -21.75 16.95 7.62
N ALA A 296 -20.44 17.15 7.52
CA ALA A 296 -19.86 18.27 6.78
C ALA A 296 -19.90 18.08 5.26
N GLY A 297 -20.09 16.84 4.79
CA GLY A 297 -20.02 16.53 3.36
C GLY A 297 -18.62 16.73 2.79
N GLN A 298 -17.59 16.32 3.54
CA GLN A 298 -16.19 16.55 3.20
C GLN A 298 -15.35 15.28 3.32
N VAL A 299 -14.36 15.14 2.43
CA VAL A 299 -13.26 14.21 2.57
C VAL A 299 -12.02 15.02 2.88
N THR A 300 -11.33 14.69 3.97
CA THR A 300 -10.07 15.32 4.35
C THR A 300 -8.95 14.28 4.31
N CYS A 301 -7.93 14.54 3.49
CA CYS A 301 -6.68 13.81 3.52
C CYS A 301 -5.65 14.61 4.32
N HIS A 302 -4.87 13.94 5.16
CA HIS A 302 -3.75 14.59 5.85
C HIS A 302 -2.55 13.67 6.05
N VAL A 303 -1.41 14.27 6.32
CA VAL A 303 -0.19 13.59 6.74
C VAL A 303 0.51 14.44 7.79
N ASP A 304 1.15 13.77 8.75
CA ASP A 304 1.93 14.41 9.81
C ASP A 304 3.43 14.25 9.51
N ILE A 305 4.21 15.32 9.70
CA ILE A 305 5.66 15.35 9.48
C ILE A 305 6.37 16.00 10.67
N ASP A 306 7.47 15.39 11.12
CA ASP A 306 8.29 15.96 12.19
C ASP A 306 8.97 17.25 11.72
N ALA A 307 9.01 18.25 12.60
CA ALA A 307 9.71 19.49 12.34
C ALA A 307 11.24 19.27 12.43
N PRO A 308 12.05 20.04 11.68
CA PRO A 308 13.50 20.04 11.83
C PRO A 308 13.91 20.25 13.29
N ARG A 309 14.91 19.49 13.78
CA ARG A 309 15.37 19.60 15.19
C ARG A 309 16.27 20.80 15.45
N THR A 310 16.61 21.56 14.41
CA THR A 310 17.51 22.72 14.48
C THR A 310 16.86 23.94 13.84
N GLY A 311 17.21 25.12 14.33
CA GLY A 311 16.75 26.40 13.80
C GLY A 311 15.49 26.95 14.48
N LYS A 312 15.23 28.24 14.24
CA LYS A 312 14.08 28.99 14.78
C LYS A 312 12.76 28.48 14.20
N SER A 313 11.64 28.71 14.87
CA SER A 313 10.30 28.27 14.41
C SER A 313 9.97 28.72 12.98
N THR A 314 10.27 29.96 12.61
CA THR A 314 10.10 30.46 11.23
C THR A 314 10.97 29.71 10.22
N THR A 315 12.16 29.25 10.61
CA THR A 315 13.03 28.43 9.74
C THR A 315 12.43 27.05 9.51
N ARG A 316 11.85 26.43 10.55
CA ARG A 316 11.15 25.14 10.47
C ARG A 316 9.92 25.22 9.57
N ILE A 317 9.13 26.30 9.68
CA ILE A 317 7.96 26.53 8.83
C ILE A 317 8.38 26.76 7.38
N ASN A 318 9.37 27.64 7.14
CA ASN A 318 9.89 27.88 5.79
C ASN A 318 10.49 26.61 5.15
N TRP A 319 11.07 25.70 5.94
CA TRP A 319 11.51 24.40 5.45
C TRP A 319 10.35 23.57 4.90
N LEU A 320 9.20 23.57 5.58
CA LEU A 320 8.00 22.90 5.08
C LEU A 320 7.42 23.59 3.84
N VAL A 321 7.25 24.92 3.88
CA VAL A 321 6.67 25.70 2.76
C VAL A 321 7.46 25.49 1.47
N ARG A 322 8.79 25.38 1.53
CA ARG A 322 9.64 25.09 0.35
C ARG A 322 9.39 23.73 -0.30
N GLN A 323 8.82 22.77 0.42
CA GLN A 323 8.45 21.45 -0.11
C GLN A 323 7.02 21.43 -0.66
N LEU A 324 6.23 22.46 -0.36
CA LEU A 324 4.83 22.61 -0.76
C LEU A 324 4.67 23.68 -1.84
N LYS A 325 5.63 23.80 -2.77
CA LYS A 325 5.60 24.83 -3.83
C LYS A 325 4.42 24.65 -4.78
N ASP A 326 4.15 23.41 -5.17
CA ASP A 326 3.09 23.06 -6.12
C ASP A 326 1.79 22.65 -5.44
N ALA A 327 1.78 22.62 -4.10
CA ALA A 327 0.57 22.34 -3.33
C ALA A 327 -0.45 23.51 -3.46
N PRO A 328 -1.76 23.21 -3.53
CA PRO A 328 -2.79 24.25 -3.59
C PRO A 328 -2.76 25.20 -2.40
N ASP A 329 -3.05 26.47 -2.63
CA ASP A 329 -3.16 27.52 -1.60
C ASP A 329 -4.24 27.25 -0.54
N THR A 330 -5.19 26.36 -0.85
CA THR A 330 -6.24 25.88 0.06
C THR A 330 -5.79 24.74 0.97
N THR A 331 -4.55 24.27 0.84
CA THR A 331 -3.96 23.29 1.76
C THR A 331 -3.83 23.92 3.15
N ARG A 332 -4.32 23.25 4.19
CA ARG A 332 -4.20 23.67 5.58
C ARG A 332 -2.91 23.15 6.18
N ILE A 333 -2.16 24.02 6.83
CA ILE A 333 -0.98 23.68 7.62
C ILE A 333 -1.31 23.93 9.08
N GLU A 334 -1.09 22.94 9.92
CA GLU A 334 -1.20 23.03 11.38
C GLU A 334 0.16 22.74 12.01
N ALA A 335 0.64 23.65 12.85
CA ALA A 335 1.92 23.52 13.56
C ALA A 335 1.69 23.15 15.01
N PHE A 336 2.35 22.10 15.48
CA PHE A 336 2.27 21.65 16.86
C PHE A 336 3.54 22.03 17.62
N ALA A 337 3.37 22.76 18.72
CA ALA A 337 4.46 23.06 19.63
C ALA A 337 4.65 21.96 20.70
N MET A 338 5.85 21.86 21.26
CA MET A 338 6.14 20.98 22.39
C MET A 338 5.23 21.32 23.59
N HIS A 339 4.66 20.27 24.20
CA HIS A 339 3.75 20.37 25.35
C HIS A 339 2.49 21.24 25.13
N ALA A 340 2.15 21.58 23.89
CA ALA A 340 0.90 22.26 23.55
C ALA A 340 -0.25 21.25 23.42
N ARG A 341 -1.46 21.64 23.84
CA ARG A 341 -2.68 20.81 23.75
C ARG A 341 -3.34 20.85 22.36
N GLY A 342 -2.95 21.79 21.50
CA GLY A 342 -3.47 21.96 20.14
C GLY A 342 -2.43 22.60 19.22
N GLY A 343 -2.71 22.62 17.91
CA GLY A 343 -1.88 23.28 16.91
C GLY A 343 -2.39 24.67 16.54
N THR A 344 -1.49 25.49 16.02
CA THR A 344 -1.85 26.75 15.33
C THR A 344 -1.95 26.45 13.84
N ALA A 345 -3.06 26.81 13.20
CA ALA A 345 -3.33 26.42 11.82
C ALA A 345 -3.78 27.59 10.94
N ASP A 346 -3.35 27.57 9.69
CA ASP A 346 -3.84 28.47 8.63
C ASP A 346 -3.72 27.78 7.25
N LEU A 347 -4.20 28.44 6.20
CA LEU A 347 -4.10 28.00 4.82
C LEU A 347 -2.75 28.41 4.22
N LEU A 348 -2.25 27.57 3.31
CA LEU A 348 -0.92 27.68 2.75
C LEU A 348 -0.66 29.04 2.10
N ARG A 349 -1.67 29.69 1.51
CA ARG A 349 -1.54 31.08 1.00
C ARG A 349 -1.08 32.06 2.08
N ALA A 350 -1.70 32.04 3.25
CA ALA A 350 -1.37 32.97 4.33
C ALA A 350 -0.01 32.62 4.92
N VAL A 351 0.30 31.33 5.05
CA VAL A 351 1.61 30.86 5.55
C VAL A 351 2.75 31.22 4.60
N ARG A 352 2.50 31.28 3.29
CA ARG A 352 3.47 31.73 2.27
C ARG A 352 3.78 33.22 2.39
N GLU A 353 2.75 34.03 2.68
CA GLU A 353 2.88 35.47 2.88
C GLU A 353 3.56 35.80 4.21
N ASP A 354 3.09 35.17 5.30
CA ASP A 354 3.64 35.33 6.64
C ASP A 354 3.76 33.98 7.36
N PRO A 355 4.95 33.36 7.39
CA PRO A 355 5.18 32.13 8.14
C PRO A 355 4.97 32.27 9.65
N ALA A 356 5.03 33.48 10.22
CA ALA A 356 4.95 33.67 11.67
C ALA A 356 3.55 33.38 12.23
N ILE A 357 2.50 33.40 11.41
CA ILE A 357 1.12 33.12 11.83
C ILE A 357 0.94 31.73 12.46
N LEU A 358 1.79 30.77 12.11
CA LEU A 358 1.75 29.42 12.69
C LEU A 358 2.50 29.32 14.04
N ILE A 359 3.08 30.40 14.53
CA ILE A 359 3.79 30.45 15.80
C ILE A 359 2.83 30.96 16.88
N GLY A 360 2.14 30.03 17.55
CA GLY A 360 1.26 30.37 18.66
C GLY A 360 1.99 30.91 19.90
N ASP A 361 2.99 30.16 20.40
CA ASP A 361 3.83 30.54 21.55
C ASP A 361 5.30 30.59 21.13
N PRO A 362 5.91 31.77 20.98
CA PRO A 362 7.31 31.92 20.58
C PRO A 362 8.31 31.25 21.54
N GLY A 363 7.94 31.02 22.80
CA GLY A 363 8.78 30.35 23.79
C GLY A 363 8.82 28.83 23.65
N ARG A 364 7.98 28.24 22.78
CA ARG A 364 7.90 26.79 22.58
C ARG A 364 8.37 26.39 21.19
N GLU A 365 9.20 25.35 21.15
CA GLU A 365 9.66 24.81 19.88
C GLU A 365 8.56 24.03 19.16
N LEU A 366 8.51 24.19 17.84
CA LEU A 366 7.66 23.38 16.97
C LEU A 366 8.22 21.97 16.83
N ARG A 367 7.37 20.97 17.08
CA ARG A 367 7.73 19.55 17.06
C ARG A 367 7.31 18.83 15.78
N ALA A 368 6.17 19.23 15.22
CA ALA A 368 5.59 18.57 14.06
C ALA A 368 4.64 19.51 13.32
N PHE A 369 4.34 19.15 12.09
CA PHE A 369 3.33 19.79 11.26
C PHE A 369 2.32 18.75 10.77
N ARG A 370 1.07 19.18 10.60
CA ARG A 370 0.04 18.45 9.86
C ARG A 370 -0.30 19.22 8.61
N ILE A 371 -0.23 18.53 7.47
CA ILE A 371 -0.63 19.06 6.17
C ILE A 371 -1.93 18.38 5.82
N ALA A 372 -2.99 19.15 5.62
CA ALA A 372 -4.33 18.63 5.36
C ALA A 372 -4.99 19.32 4.16
N ARG A 373 -5.73 18.57 3.36
CA ARG A 373 -6.57 19.09 2.28
C ARG A 373 -7.96 18.51 2.41
N SER A 374 -8.97 19.38 2.36
CA SER A 374 -10.38 19.00 2.42
C SER A 374 -11.04 19.27 1.06
N THR A 375 -11.79 18.31 0.56
CA THR A 375 -12.58 18.39 -0.68
C THR A 375 -14.03 18.02 -0.39
N THR A 376 -14.95 18.45 -1.24
CA THR A 376 -16.37 18.08 -1.12
C THR A 376 -16.54 16.58 -1.38
N ALA A 377 -17.32 15.93 -0.51
CA ALA A 377 -17.72 14.54 -0.68
C ALA A 377 -18.95 14.46 -1.57
N GLY A 378 -18.89 13.63 -2.60
CA GLY A 378 -20.07 13.23 -3.37
C GLY A 378 -21.07 12.47 -2.50
N THR A 379 -22.35 12.57 -2.84
CA THR A 379 -23.45 11.99 -2.05
C THR A 379 -24.03 10.73 -2.68
N LYS A 380 -23.78 10.49 -3.98
CA LYS A 380 -24.31 9.34 -4.71
C LYS A 380 -23.64 8.03 -4.26
N ARG A 381 -24.44 6.96 -4.25
CA ARG A 381 -24.07 5.59 -3.83
C ARG A 381 -23.10 4.90 -4.81
N GLY A 382 -23.39 5.01 -6.10
CA GLY A 382 -22.63 4.38 -7.19
C GLY A 382 -21.39 5.19 -7.58
N SER A 383 -20.75 4.84 -8.69
CA SER A 383 -19.63 5.56 -9.29
C SER A 383 -20.08 6.67 -10.27
N GLY A 384 -19.15 7.53 -10.66
CA GLY A 384 -19.31 8.64 -11.59
C GLY A 384 -19.47 10.01 -10.93
N ARG A 385 -19.88 11.00 -11.72
CA ARG A 385 -19.96 12.41 -11.27
C ARG A 385 -20.86 12.58 -10.04
N GLY A 386 -20.26 13.06 -8.95
CA GLY A 386 -20.93 13.29 -7.66
C GLY A 386 -21.03 12.07 -6.76
N ALA A 387 -20.29 10.99 -7.07
CA ALA A 387 -20.15 9.79 -6.25
C ALA A 387 -19.24 10.00 -5.04
N PHE A 388 -19.61 9.37 -3.92
CA PHE A 388 -18.77 9.36 -2.73
C PHE A 388 -17.43 8.65 -2.97
N ILE A 389 -17.48 7.48 -3.64
CA ILE A 389 -16.31 6.65 -3.94
C ILE A 389 -15.27 7.45 -4.72
N ASP A 390 -15.67 8.07 -5.84
CA ASP A 390 -14.74 8.87 -6.66
C ASP A 390 -14.20 10.08 -5.91
N SER A 391 -14.98 10.66 -5.00
CA SER A 391 -14.52 11.79 -4.17
C SER A 391 -13.38 11.37 -3.24
N VAL A 392 -13.47 10.18 -2.63
CA VAL A 392 -12.40 9.62 -1.79
C VAL A 392 -11.18 9.27 -2.63
N LEU A 393 -11.38 8.58 -3.77
CA LEU A 393 -10.28 8.15 -4.63
C LEU A 393 -9.50 9.34 -5.21
N ASN A 394 -10.21 10.36 -5.70
CA ASN A 394 -9.59 11.58 -6.23
C ASN A 394 -8.89 12.38 -5.11
N ALA A 395 -9.48 12.45 -3.90
CA ALA A 395 -8.82 13.11 -2.78
C ALA A 395 -7.49 12.43 -2.40
N VAL A 396 -7.45 11.09 -2.40
CA VAL A 396 -6.23 10.31 -2.17
C VAL A 396 -5.20 10.53 -3.27
N ASP A 397 -5.61 10.39 -4.53
CA ASP A 397 -4.75 10.55 -5.70
C ASP A 397 -4.13 11.95 -5.75
N ASP A 398 -4.96 13.00 -5.66
CA ASP A 398 -4.49 14.39 -5.68
C ASP A 398 -3.59 14.71 -4.49
N PHE A 399 -3.95 14.26 -3.28
CA PHE A 399 -3.16 14.56 -2.09
C PHE A 399 -1.80 13.86 -2.13
N TYR A 400 -1.73 12.67 -2.70
CA TYR A 400 -0.45 12.01 -2.94
C TYR A 400 0.42 12.84 -3.91
N GLU A 401 -0.14 13.19 -5.07
CA GLU A 401 0.56 13.88 -6.16
C GLU A 401 1.00 15.32 -5.79
N GLN A 402 0.14 16.06 -5.10
CA GLN A 402 0.38 17.48 -4.82
C GLN A 402 1.14 17.69 -3.49
N VAL A 403 1.03 16.75 -2.55
CA VAL A 403 1.60 16.88 -1.20
C VAL A 403 2.61 15.77 -0.90
N ILE A 404 2.17 14.52 -0.78
CA ILE A 404 3.01 13.47 -0.17
C ILE A 404 4.30 13.22 -0.96
N GLN A 405 4.22 13.11 -2.29
CA GLN A 405 5.41 12.79 -3.11
C GLN A 405 6.50 13.87 -3.06
N ASN A 406 6.15 15.09 -2.64
CA ASN A 406 7.05 16.24 -2.55
C ASN A 406 7.69 16.40 -1.17
N LEU A 407 7.16 15.71 -0.15
CA LEU A 407 7.66 15.79 1.22
C LEU A 407 8.86 14.88 1.44
N LYS A 408 9.90 15.42 2.08
CA LYS A 408 11.10 14.70 2.52
C LYS A 408 11.26 14.85 4.02
N PRO A 409 11.59 13.76 4.75
CA PRO A 409 11.82 13.86 6.18
C PRO A 409 13.07 14.71 6.43
N TRP A 410 13.08 15.46 7.52
CA TRP A 410 14.28 16.19 7.90
C TRP A 410 15.39 15.21 8.32
N MET A 411 16.58 15.38 7.75
CA MET A 411 17.78 14.65 8.13
C MET A 411 18.82 15.62 8.70
N PRO A 412 19.51 15.26 9.80
CA PRO A 412 20.60 16.07 10.32
C PRO A 412 21.74 16.14 9.30
N ALA A 413 22.48 17.26 9.29
CA ALA A 413 23.67 17.37 8.47
C ALA A 413 24.71 16.31 8.89
N PRO A 414 25.40 15.64 7.95
CA PRO A 414 26.48 14.73 8.28
C PRO A 414 27.54 15.42 9.16
N PRO A 415 28.10 14.73 10.17
CA PRO A 415 29.20 15.27 10.96
C PRO A 415 30.34 15.70 10.05
N ARG A 416 30.86 16.91 10.26
CA ARG A 416 32.03 17.39 9.52
C ARG A 416 33.29 16.81 10.15
N LEU A 417 34.28 16.46 9.33
CA LEU A 417 35.63 16.20 9.83
C LEU A 417 36.13 17.45 10.55
N ARG A 418 36.77 17.26 11.72
CA ARG A 418 37.38 18.37 12.45
C ARG A 418 38.41 19.02 11.54
N SER A 419 38.38 20.34 11.45
CA SER A 419 39.46 21.06 10.79
C SER A 419 40.70 21.07 11.71
N PRO A 420 41.93 21.18 11.18
CA PRO A 420 43.14 21.30 11.99
C PRO A 420 43.08 22.47 12.99
N GLU A 421 42.29 23.50 12.69
CA GLU A 421 42.07 24.68 13.53
C GLU A 421 41.18 24.39 14.75
N ASP A 422 40.37 23.32 14.72
CA ASP A 422 39.50 22.91 15.83
C ASP A 422 40.26 22.10 16.91
N VAL A 423 41.54 21.79 16.68
CA VAL A 423 42.38 21.06 17.63
C VAL A 423 42.96 22.06 18.62
N GLN A 424 42.39 22.14 19.83
CA GLN A 424 43.06 22.84 20.92
C GLN A 424 44.43 22.19 21.18
N PRO A 425 45.53 22.95 21.24
CA PRO A 425 46.84 22.39 21.53
C PRO A 425 46.80 21.76 22.92
N VAL A 426 46.89 20.43 22.96
CA VAL A 426 47.04 19.67 24.19
C VAL A 426 48.40 20.05 24.79
N GLN A 427 48.43 20.36 26.10
CA GLN A 427 49.70 20.62 26.79
C GLN A 427 50.67 19.45 26.53
N PRO A 428 51.97 19.73 26.29
CA PRO A 428 52.93 18.68 26.02
C PRO A 428 52.93 17.69 27.19
N VAL A 429 52.73 16.41 26.85
CA VAL A 429 52.78 15.30 27.80
C VAL A 429 54.18 15.28 28.42
N ALA A 430 54.26 15.18 29.75
CA ALA A 430 55.55 15.12 30.45
C ALA A 430 56.45 14.03 29.85
N ALA A 431 57.74 14.34 29.66
CA ALA A 431 58.71 13.44 28.99
C ALA A 431 58.79 12.02 29.59
N SER A 432 58.36 11.86 30.84
CA SER A 432 58.27 10.57 31.53
C SER A 432 57.14 9.64 31.06
N LEU A 433 56.21 10.14 30.23
CA LEU A 433 55.06 9.39 29.72
C LEU A 433 55.13 9.15 28.20
N VAL A 434 56.27 9.47 27.57
CA VAL A 434 56.51 9.18 26.16
C VAL A 434 56.75 7.69 26.01
N SER A 435 55.80 7.00 25.38
CA SER A 435 55.91 5.58 25.01
C SER A 435 57.13 5.36 24.11
N THR A 436 57.90 4.30 24.35
CA THR A 436 59.04 3.91 23.50
C THR A 436 58.64 3.13 22.23
N ALA A 437 57.34 2.91 22.02
CA ALA A 437 56.82 2.27 20.82
C ALA A 437 56.39 3.31 19.78
N ILE A 438 56.87 3.16 18.54
CA ILE A 438 56.57 4.05 17.41
C ILE A 438 55.08 4.05 17.13
N SER A 439 54.45 5.22 17.21
CA SER A 439 53.05 5.47 16.93
C SER A 439 52.87 6.08 15.53
N SER A 440 51.71 5.90 14.92
CA SER A 440 51.34 6.56 13.65
C SER A 440 51.16 8.09 13.78
N GLN A 441 51.42 8.64 14.97
CA GLN A 441 51.43 10.06 15.28
C GLN A 441 52.86 10.63 15.38
N ASP A 442 53.90 9.79 15.30
CA ASP A 442 55.29 10.25 15.40
C ASP A 442 55.81 10.70 14.01
N SER A 443 56.23 11.96 13.91
CA SER A 443 56.76 12.53 12.65
C SER A 443 58.19 12.05 12.37
N PRO A 444 58.60 11.87 11.09
CA PRO A 444 59.78 11.09 10.72
C PRO A 444 61.14 11.80 10.87
N GLU A 445 61.21 12.97 11.51
CA GLU A 445 62.44 13.73 11.62
C GLU A 445 63.11 13.55 12.99
N PHE A 446 63.89 12.48 13.12
CA PHE A 446 65.02 12.46 14.05
C PHE A 446 66.31 12.74 13.27
N THR A 447 66.73 14.00 13.28
CA THR A 447 68.04 14.42 12.78
C THR A 447 69.12 13.89 13.73
N VAL A 448 69.95 12.96 13.27
CA VAL A 448 71.19 12.59 13.97
C VAL A 448 72.23 13.68 13.68
N PRO A 449 72.88 14.31 14.67
CA PRO A 449 73.85 15.35 14.40
C PRO A 449 75.17 14.76 13.87
N GLY A 450 75.56 15.13 12.66
CA GLY A 450 76.96 15.10 12.22
C GLY A 450 77.27 14.17 11.03
N MET A 451 77.02 14.65 9.80
CA MET A 451 77.94 14.44 8.68
C MET A 451 77.68 15.52 7.62
N GLN A 452 78.65 16.44 7.51
CA GLN A 452 78.63 17.62 6.66
C GLN A 452 78.89 17.29 5.18
N GLU A 453 78.39 18.21 4.35
CA GLU A 453 78.41 18.35 2.90
C GLU A 453 79.76 18.17 2.20
N ILE A 454 79.71 17.72 0.94
CA ILE A 454 80.74 17.99 -0.07
C ILE A 454 80.09 18.31 -1.43
N ALA A 455 80.03 19.62 -1.73
CA ALA A 455 80.46 20.31 -2.95
C ALA A 455 79.77 20.20 -4.33
N ASP A 456 79.96 21.33 -5.03
CA ASP A 456 79.93 21.66 -6.47
C ASP A 456 78.58 22.01 -7.12
N GLY A 457 78.41 23.11 -7.86
CA GLY A 457 79.34 24.12 -8.37
C GLY A 457 78.80 24.76 -9.67
N GLN A 458 79.38 25.90 -10.06
CA GLN A 458 79.27 26.66 -11.33
C GLN A 458 78.17 27.74 -11.41
N HIS A 459 78.48 29.06 -11.42
CA HIS A 459 79.29 29.91 -12.32
C HIS A 459 78.49 30.53 -13.49
N GLY A 460 78.36 31.85 -13.46
CA GLY A 460 78.06 32.74 -14.59
C GLY A 460 78.90 34.03 -14.45
N PRO A 461 79.64 34.48 -15.47
CA PRO A 461 80.71 35.48 -15.33
C PRO A 461 80.27 36.88 -15.90
N PRO A 462 81.14 37.91 -16.09
CA PRO A 462 80.89 39.33 -15.74
C PRO A 462 80.60 40.17 -17.03
N SER A 463 80.42 41.51 -17.09
CA SER A 463 81.27 42.60 -16.58
C SER A 463 80.63 43.99 -16.79
N GLU A 464 80.85 44.87 -15.82
CA GLU A 464 81.31 46.27 -15.88
C GLU A 464 80.82 47.24 -16.99
N THR A 465 80.16 48.32 -16.57
CA THR A 465 80.81 49.65 -16.37
C THR A 465 80.03 50.47 -15.35
#